data_AF-A0A7C5JXY2-F1
#
_entry.id   AF-A0A7C5JXY2-F1
#
_cell.length_a   1.000
_cell.length_b   1.000
_cell.length_c   1.000
_cell.angle_alpha   90.00
_cell.angle_beta   90.00
_cell.angle_gamma   90.00
#
_symmetry.space_group_name_H-M   'P 1'
#
loop_
_entity.id
_entity.type
_entity.pdbx_description
1 polymer ?
#
loop_
_entity_poly.entity_id
_entity_poly.type
_entity_poly.pdbx_seq_one_letter_code
_entity_poly.pdbx_strand_id
1 'polypeptide(L)'
;MDKSKMLILWYDQQGIEDVPLTGGKNASLGEMYRLLTPKGVKIPNGFATTALAYNRFLDHNNLREKIKDILKDLDTRDINNLAQRGMKVRQAILAGEFPDDVKQSILSAYRDLCGAYNKDRSDIDVAIRSSATAEDLPDASFAGQQETFLNVRGDANVLEACKKCYASLFTNRAISYRVDKGFDHFSIALSIGIQKMVRSDLATSGVMFSVDTESGFRDAVFITAIYGLGENIVQGAVNPDEYYVFKPTLKQGFKPIIKKKLGDKSMRMVYSEEGTKSTKNTPVAKEDRERFALSDDEILTLANWACIIEDHYSQKAGHFKPMDIEWAK
;
A
#
# COMPACT_ATOMS: atom_id res chain seq x y z
N MET A 1 -4.25 -26.70 0.92
CA MET A 1 -3.45 -26.31 -0.26
C MET A 1 -2.11 -25.78 0.24
N ASP A 2 -0.99 -26.24 -0.31
CA ASP A 2 0.34 -25.80 0.12
C ASP A 2 0.66 -24.42 -0.48
N LYS A 3 0.42 -23.36 0.31
CA LYS A 3 0.60 -21.96 -0.11
C LYS A 3 2.06 -21.62 -0.45
N SER A 4 3.02 -22.35 0.11
CA SER A 4 4.45 -22.09 -0.09
C SER A 4 4.90 -22.30 -1.54
N LYS A 5 4.11 -23.04 -2.33
CA LYS A 5 4.36 -23.33 -3.75
C LYS A 5 3.57 -22.42 -4.69
N MET A 6 2.72 -21.55 -4.17
CA MET A 6 1.87 -20.68 -4.98
C MET A 6 2.63 -19.41 -5.36
N LEU A 7 2.46 -18.97 -6.60
CA LEU A 7 3.03 -17.71 -7.10
C LEU A 7 2.14 -16.51 -6.83
N ILE A 8 0.82 -16.76 -6.73
CA ILE A 8 -0.22 -15.77 -6.46
C ILE A 8 -1.08 -16.25 -5.30
N LEU A 9 -1.46 -15.34 -4.41
CA LEU A 9 -2.51 -15.54 -3.41
C LEU A 9 -3.52 -14.42 -3.51
N TRP A 10 -4.81 -14.77 -3.62
CA TRP A 10 -5.90 -13.79 -3.57
C TRP A 10 -6.11 -13.28 -2.14
N TYR A 11 -6.74 -12.12 -1.97
CA TYR A 11 -7.00 -11.58 -0.63
C TYR A 11 -7.93 -12.50 0.19
N ASP A 12 -8.84 -13.23 -0.44
CA ASP A 12 -9.67 -14.24 0.22
C ASP A 12 -8.92 -15.53 0.63
N GLN A 13 -7.67 -15.69 0.19
CA GLN A 13 -6.84 -16.88 0.43
C GLN A 13 -5.70 -16.63 1.43
N GLN A 14 -5.42 -15.39 1.82
CA GLN A 14 -4.30 -15.03 2.70
C GLN A 14 -4.76 -14.37 4.02
N GLY A 15 -3.87 -14.24 5.00
CA GLY A 15 -4.11 -13.55 6.27
C GLY A 15 -2.78 -13.28 6.98
N ILE A 16 -2.82 -12.82 8.24
CA ILE A 16 -1.59 -12.37 8.93
C ILE A 16 -0.52 -13.47 9.10
N GLU A 17 -0.91 -14.74 9.10
CA GLU A 17 0.03 -15.87 9.20
C GLU A 17 0.84 -16.05 7.91
N ASP A 18 0.40 -15.43 6.80
CA ASP A 18 1.04 -15.52 5.50
C ASP A 18 2.06 -14.37 5.26
N VAL A 19 2.41 -13.58 6.28
CA VAL A 19 3.44 -12.50 6.20
C VAL A 19 4.76 -12.99 5.58
N PRO A 20 5.31 -14.18 5.91
CA PRO A 20 6.52 -14.68 5.25
C PRO A 20 6.36 -14.91 3.74
N LEU A 21 5.13 -15.06 3.25
CA LEU A 21 4.80 -15.31 1.85
C LEU A 21 4.44 -14.04 1.09
N THR A 22 3.65 -13.15 1.67
CA THR A 22 3.08 -11.96 0.98
C THR A 22 3.43 -10.62 1.63
N GLY A 23 4.21 -10.60 2.70
CA GLY A 23 4.57 -9.38 3.42
C GLY A 23 3.44 -8.82 4.29
N GLY A 24 3.80 -7.90 5.19
CA GLY A 24 2.92 -7.35 6.22
C GLY A 24 1.65 -6.71 5.64
N LYS A 25 1.81 -5.80 4.67
CA LYS A 25 0.68 -5.10 4.02
C LYS A 25 -0.31 -6.05 3.32
N ASN A 26 0.16 -6.97 2.46
CA ASN A 26 -0.77 -7.84 1.73
C ASN A 26 -1.43 -8.88 2.64
N ALA A 27 -0.68 -9.41 3.61
CA ALA A 27 -1.22 -10.31 4.64
C ALA A 27 -2.32 -9.61 5.47
N SER A 28 -2.08 -8.35 5.87
CA SER A 28 -3.08 -7.50 6.55
C SER A 28 -4.31 -7.21 5.67
N LEU A 29 -4.12 -6.92 4.38
CA LEU A 29 -5.24 -6.73 3.44
C LEU A 29 -6.09 -8.00 3.29
N GLY A 30 -5.46 -9.17 3.15
CA GLY A 30 -6.18 -10.44 3.08
C GLY A 30 -6.93 -10.79 4.37
N GLU A 31 -6.30 -10.54 5.51
CA GLU A 31 -6.92 -10.69 6.84
C GLU A 31 -8.20 -9.85 6.94
N MET A 32 -8.09 -8.56 6.61
CA MET A 32 -9.23 -7.66 6.66
C MET A 32 -10.30 -8.06 5.63
N TYR A 33 -9.90 -8.41 4.40
CA TYR A 33 -10.84 -8.79 3.34
C TYR A 33 -11.69 -10.00 3.75
N ARG A 34 -11.08 -11.02 4.37
CA ARG A 34 -11.78 -12.23 4.79
C ARG A 34 -12.65 -12.03 6.02
N LEU A 35 -12.15 -11.31 7.02
CA LEU A 35 -12.73 -11.30 8.36
C LEU A 35 -13.55 -10.05 8.67
N LEU A 36 -13.30 -8.94 7.97
CA LEU A 36 -13.94 -7.65 8.24
C LEU A 36 -14.94 -7.24 7.15
N THR A 37 -14.83 -7.77 5.92
CA THR A 37 -15.88 -7.60 4.89
C THR A 37 -17.25 -8.10 5.37
N PRO A 38 -17.38 -9.27 6.02
CA PRO A 38 -18.66 -9.70 6.62
C PRO A 38 -19.15 -8.80 7.76
N LYS A 39 -18.26 -8.02 8.38
CA LYS A 39 -18.58 -7.01 9.41
C LYS A 39 -18.90 -5.63 8.82
N GLY A 40 -18.96 -5.52 7.48
CA GLY A 40 -19.34 -4.29 6.78
C GLY A 40 -18.18 -3.36 6.40
N VAL A 41 -16.93 -3.72 6.69
CA VAL A 41 -15.75 -2.95 6.24
C VAL A 41 -15.55 -3.19 4.75
N LYS A 42 -15.57 -2.14 3.93
CA LYS A 42 -15.43 -2.27 2.47
C LYS A 42 -13.95 -2.28 2.06
N ILE A 43 -13.49 -3.38 1.48
CA ILE A 43 -12.10 -3.54 1.06
C ILE A 43 -12.08 -3.91 -0.42
N PRO A 44 -11.38 -3.15 -1.28
CA PRO A 44 -11.25 -3.49 -2.69
C PRO A 44 -10.54 -4.83 -2.86
N ASN A 45 -11.07 -5.67 -3.74
CA ASN A 45 -10.50 -6.98 -4.00
C ASN A 45 -9.21 -6.87 -4.82
N GLY A 46 -8.41 -7.93 -4.77
CA GLY A 46 -7.10 -8.00 -5.40
C GLY A 46 -6.40 -9.30 -5.05
N PHE A 47 -5.13 -9.36 -5.45
CA PHE A 47 -4.25 -10.49 -5.20
C PHE A 47 -2.83 -10.01 -4.95
N ALA A 48 -1.99 -10.89 -4.44
CA ALA A 48 -0.59 -10.62 -4.19
C ALA A 48 0.30 -11.65 -4.88
N THR A 49 1.44 -11.22 -5.42
CA THR A 49 2.53 -12.14 -5.75
C THR A 49 3.21 -12.62 -4.48
N THR A 50 3.73 -13.84 -4.46
CA THR A 50 4.42 -14.36 -3.27
C THR A 50 5.93 -14.12 -3.34
N ALA A 51 6.61 -14.27 -2.20
CA ALA A 51 8.07 -14.31 -2.10
C ALA A 51 8.70 -15.35 -3.06
N LEU A 52 7.99 -16.45 -3.36
CA LEU A 52 8.41 -17.43 -4.35
C LEU A 52 8.49 -16.82 -5.76
N ALA A 53 7.51 -16.02 -6.16
CA ALA A 53 7.52 -15.35 -7.46
C ALA A 53 8.69 -14.38 -7.59
N TYR A 54 9.03 -13.66 -6.51
CA TYR A 54 10.22 -12.80 -6.46
C TYR A 54 11.52 -13.60 -6.57
N ASN A 55 11.65 -14.69 -5.81
CA ASN A 55 12.83 -15.55 -5.87
C ASN A 55 13.03 -16.15 -7.27
N ARG A 56 11.96 -16.66 -7.90
CA ARG A 56 12.01 -17.16 -9.29
C ARG A 56 12.46 -16.08 -10.27
N PHE A 57 11.98 -14.85 -10.12
CA PHE A 57 12.42 -13.72 -10.94
C PHE A 57 13.92 -13.44 -10.77
N LEU A 58 14.43 -13.43 -9.54
CA LEU A 58 15.86 -13.23 -9.29
C LEU A 58 16.72 -14.33 -9.91
N ASP A 59 16.30 -15.59 -9.73
CA ASP A 59 17.06 -16.76 -10.17
C ASP A 59 17.06 -16.88 -11.70
N HIS A 60 15.91 -16.69 -12.35
CA HIS A 60 15.79 -16.71 -13.82
C HIS A 60 16.73 -15.73 -14.52
N ASN A 61 16.96 -14.56 -13.91
CA ASN A 61 17.78 -13.49 -14.48
C ASN A 61 19.24 -13.50 -13.99
N ASN A 62 19.62 -14.48 -13.16
CA ASN A 62 20.90 -14.54 -12.45
C ASN A 62 21.21 -13.23 -11.69
N LEU A 63 20.19 -12.61 -11.10
CA LEU A 63 20.31 -11.29 -10.49
C LEU A 63 21.07 -11.32 -9.17
N ARG A 64 21.04 -12.43 -8.42
CA ARG A 64 21.72 -12.51 -7.12
C ARG A 64 23.22 -12.23 -7.24
N GLU A 65 23.89 -12.94 -8.14
CA GLU A 65 25.34 -12.77 -8.33
C GLU A 65 25.67 -11.42 -8.96
N LYS A 66 24.87 -10.94 -9.92
CA LYS A 66 25.02 -9.58 -10.48
C LYS A 66 24.91 -8.50 -9.40
N ILE A 67 23.92 -8.61 -8.51
CA ILE A 67 23.70 -7.63 -7.44
C ILE A 67 24.85 -7.70 -6.43
N LYS A 68 25.32 -8.89 -6.05
CA LYS A 68 26.50 -9.04 -5.18
C LYS A 68 27.74 -8.37 -5.77
N ASP A 69 28.02 -8.61 -7.06
CA ASP A 69 29.15 -8.01 -7.74
C ASP A 69 29.02 -6.48 -7.82
N ILE A 70 27.83 -5.98 -8.17
CA ILE A 70 27.56 -4.55 -8.16
C ILE A 70 27.79 -3.96 -6.77
N LEU A 71 27.39 -4.62 -5.69
CA LEU A 71 27.46 -4.09 -4.32
C LEU A 71 28.75 -4.44 -3.55
N LYS A 72 29.71 -5.13 -4.17
CA LYS A 72 30.92 -5.65 -3.50
C LYS A 72 31.73 -4.59 -2.73
N ASP A 73 31.90 -3.40 -3.33
CA ASP A 73 32.62 -2.27 -2.76
C ASP A 73 31.66 -1.11 -2.42
N LEU A 74 30.46 -1.45 -1.95
CA LEU A 74 29.47 -0.47 -1.51
C LEU A 74 29.97 0.25 -0.25
N ASP A 75 30.02 1.57 -0.33
CA ASP A 75 30.19 2.45 0.84
C ASP A 75 28.92 3.29 1.00
N THR A 76 28.16 3.04 2.08
CA THR A 76 26.92 3.77 2.37
C THR A 76 27.16 5.19 2.90
N ARG A 77 28.41 5.52 3.29
CA ARG A 77 28.81 6.85 3.73
C ARG A 77 29.24 7.74 2.57
N ASP A 78 29.62 7.14 1.44
CA ASP A 78 29.82 7.86 0.18
C ASP A 78 28.51 7.89 -0.63
N ILE A 79 27.87 9.05 -0.63
CA ILE A 79 26.59 9.31 -1.32
C ILE A 79 26.69 9.00 -2.82
N ASN A 80 27.84 9.29 -3.46
CA ASN A 80 28.01 9.06 -4.89
C ASN A 80 28.18 7.57 -5.18
N ASN A 81 28.98 6.86 -4.38
CA ASN A 81 29.11 5.40 -4.47
C ASN A 81 27.75 4.73 -4.31
N LEU A 82 27.03 5.03 -3.23
CA LEU A 82 25.70 4.48 -2.95
C LEU A 82 24.71 4.76 -4.10
N ALA A 83 24.68 5.99 -4.61
CA ALA A 83 23.77 6.36 -5.69
C ALA A 83 24.06 5.62 -7.00
N GLN A 84 25.33 5.54 -7.39
CA GLN A 84 25.74 4.82 -8.61
C GLN A 84 25.45 3.32 -8.51
N ARG A 85 25.79 2.70 -7.37
CA ARG A 85 25.62 1.27 -7.12
C ARG A 85 24.14 0.90 -7.05
N GLY A 86 23.34 1.67 -6.30
CA GLY A 86 21.89 1.50 -6.25
C GLY A 86 21.23 1.65 -7.61
N MET A 87 21.64 2.64 -8.42
CA MET A 87 21.14 2.81 -9.78
C MET A 87 21.45 1.60 -10.68
N LYS A 88 22.69 1.09 -10.65
CA LYS A 88 23.08 -0.10 -11.43
C LYS A 88 22.25 -1.33 -11.05
N VAL A 89 22.01 -1.56 -9.76
CA VAL A 89 21.14 -2.66 -9.31
C VAL A 89 19.72 -2.49 -9.84
N ARG A 90 19.12 -1.30 -9.71
CA ARG A 90 17.77 -1.04 -10.22
C ARG A 90 17.67 -1.24 -11.72
N GLN A 91 18.66 -0.78 -12.49
CA GLN A 91 18.72 -1.02 -13.93
C GLN A 91 18.80 -2.50 -14.29
N ALA A 92 19.63 -3.28 -13.57
CA ALA A 92 19.71 -4.73 -13.78
C ALA A 92 18.38 -5.43 -13.51
N ILE A 93 17.64 -5.03 -12.47
CA ILE A 93 16.31 -5.57 -12.17
C ILE A 93 15.29 -5.19 -13.25
N LEU A 94 15.26 -3.92 -13.68
CA LEU A 94 14.32 -3.45 -14.71
C LEU A 94 14.54 -4.13 -16.07
N ALA A 95 15.80 -4.41 -16.41
CA ALA A 95 16.20 -5.16 -17.60
C ALA A 95 15.87 -6.66 -17.52
N GLY A 96 15.55 -7.19 -16.34
CA GLY A 96 15.14 -8.58 -16.16
C GLY A 96 13.79 -8.90 -16.79
N GLU A 97 13.62 -10.17 -17.15
CA GLU A 97 12.39 -10.73 -17.69
C GLU A 97 11.69 -11.61 -16.65
N PHE A 98 10.36 -11.58 -16.63
CA PHE A 98 9.62 -12.52 -15.82
C PHE A 98 9.69 -13.91 -16.45
N PRO A 99 10.04 -14.96 -15.67
CA PRO A 99 9.87 -16.32 -16.17
C PRO A 99 8.39 -16.60 -16.48
N ASP A 100 8.14 -17.44 -17.49
CA ASP A 100 6.82 -17.58 -18.12
C ASP A 100 5.71 -17.97 -17.13
N ASP A 101 6.01 -18.85 -16.18
CA ASP A 101 5.10 -19.27 -15.13
C ASP A 101 4.65 -18.10 -14.23
N VAL A 102 5.59 -17.24 -13.82
CA VAL A 102 5.30 -16.05 -13.01
C VAL A 102 4.52 -15.03 -13.83
N LYS A 103 4.95 -14.78 -15.07
CA LYS A 103 4.28 -13.86 -16.00
C LYS A 103 2.82 -14.27 -16.24
N GLN A 104 2.58 -15.52 -16.61
CA GLN A 104 1.23 -16.03 -16.87
C GLN A 104 0.38 -16.04 -15.59
N SER A 105 0.95 -16.35 -14.43
CA SER A 105 0.21 -16.31 -13.16
C SER A 105 -0.29 -14.90 -12.83
N ILE A 106 0.57 -13.88 -12.99
CA ILE A 106 0.18 -12.48 -12.77
C ILE A 106 -0.91 -12.05 -13.76
N LEU A 107 -0.71 -12.32 -15.06
CA LEU A 107 -1.66 -11.89 -16.09
C LEU A 107 -3.00 -12.63 -15.99
N SER A 108 -3.00 -13.92 -15.67
CA SER A 108 -4.23 -14.68 -15.43
C SER A 108 -5.01 -14.08 -14.26
N ALA A 109 -4.36 -13.88 -13.12
CA ALA A 109 -5.01 -13.31 -11.94
C ALA A 109 -5.54 -11.89 -12.18
N TYR A 110 -4.80 -11.07 -12.95
CA TYR A 110 -5.26 -9.75 -13.36
C TYR A 110 -6.50 -9.82 -14.26
N ARG A 111 -6.53 -10.71 -15.26
CA ARG A 111 -7.71 -10.89 -16.12
C ARG A 111 -8.91 -11.47 -15.38
N ASP A 112 -8.69 -12.36 -14.43
CA ASP A 112 -9.73 -12.88 -13.54
C ASP A 112 -10.30 -11.74 -12.67
N LEU A 113 -9.44 -10.85 -12.17
CA LEU A 113 -9.87 -9.65 -11.43
C LEU A 113 -10.67 -8.71 -12.33
N CYS A 114 -10.25 -8.51 -13.58
CA CYS A 114 -11.02 -7.77 -14.58
C CYS A 114 -12.44 -8.36 -14.73
N GLY A 115 -12.55 -9.66 -14.98
CA GLY A 115 -13.83 -10.34 -15.16
C GLY A 115 -14.74 -10.32 -13.93
N ALA A 116 -14.18 -10.30 -12.73
CA ALA A 116 -14.93 -10.18 -11.48
C ALA A 116 -15.58 -8.79 -11.30
N TYR A 117 -14.97 -7.73 -11.83
CA TYR A 117 -15.49 -6.36 -11.73
C TYR A 117 -16.31 -5.94 -12.95
N ASN A 118 -15.92 -6.36 -14.15
CA ASN A 118 -16.61 -6.03 -15.39
C ASN A 118 -16.32 -7.10 -16.45
N LYS A 119 -17.34 -7.90 -16.78
CA LYS A 119 -17.21 -9.00 -17.75
C LYS A 119 -16.84 -8.55 -19.16
N ASP A 120 -17.17 -7.31 -19.52
CA ASP A 120 -16.96 -6.76 -20.86
C ASP A 120 -15.63 -5.99 -20.96
N ARG A 121 -14.85 -5.92 -19.88
CA ARG A 121 -13.63 -5.12 -19.81
C ARG A 121 -12.44 -5.95 -19.34
N SER A 122 -11.35 -5.90 -20.10
CA SER A 122 -10.10 -6.62 -19.80
C SER A 122 -9.00 -5.73 -19.21
N ASP A 123 -9.26 -4.43 -18.98
CA ASP A 123 -8.28 -3.42 -18.60
C ASP A 123 -8.72 -2.54 -17.40
N ILE A 124 -9.17 -3.15 -16.30
CA ILE A 124 -9.55 -2.36 -15.11
C ILE A 124 -8.35 -1.61 -14.52
N ASP A 125 -8.61 -0.48 -13.86
CA ASP A 125 -7.61 0.28 -13.11
C ASP A 125 -7.26 -0.40 -11.79
N VAL A 126 -5.96 -0.70 -11.62
CA VAL A 126 -5.38 -1.31 -10.41
C VAL A 126 -4.29 -0.44 -9.77
N ALA A 127 -4.17 -0.56 -8.46
CA ALA A 127 -3.06 -0.08 -7.66
C ALA A 127 -2.06 -1.22 -7.51
N ILE A 128 -0.78 -0.96 -7.75
CA ILE A 128 0.30 -1.93 -7.59
C ILE A 128 1.23 -1.43 -6.50
N ARG A 129 1.28 -2.16 -5.40
CA ARG A 129 1.98 -1.76 -4.16
C ARG A 129 2.95 -2.84 -3.73
N SER A 130 4.14 -2.43 -3.33
CA SER A 130 5.11 -3.35 -2.74
C SER A 130 4.72 -3.68 -1.28
N SER A 131 5.08 -4.89 -0.85
CA SER A 131 4.94 -5.36 0.53
C SER A 131 6.14 -6.24 0.86
N ALA A 132 6.92 -5.85 1.85
CA ALA A 132 8.13 -6.59 2.22
C ALA A 132 7.81 -7.66 3.27
N THR A 133 8.52 -8.79 3.18
CA THR A 133 8.37 -9.94 4.12
C THR A 133 8.95 -9.68 5.52
N ALA A 134 9.72 -8.60 5.70
CA ALA A 134 10.41 -8.28 6.94
C ALA A 134 9.90 -6.98 7.61
N GLU A 135 8.60 -6.66 7.46
CA GLU A 135 7.98 -5.46 8.05
C GLU A 135 7.85 -5.51 9.60
N ASP A 136 8.07 -6.68 10.23
CA ASP A 136 7.86 -6.90 11.67
C ASP A 136 9.11 -6.76 12.56
N LEU A 137 10.23 -6.25 12.03
CA LEU A 137 11.30 -5.80 12.94
C LEU A 137 10.82 -4.50 13.61
N PRO A 138 10.86 -4.38 14.96
CA PRO A 138 10.30 -3.24 15.70
C PRO A 138 10.76 -1.85 15.23
N ASP A 139 11.90 -1.79 14.53
CA ASP A 139 12.52 -0.57 13.99
C ASP A 139 12.52 -0.50 12.45
N ALA A 140 11.92 -1.46 11.74
CA ALA A 140 11.94 -1.56 10.27
C ALA A 140 10.59 -1.17 9.65
N SER A 141 10.09 0.00 10.04
CA SER A 141 9.07 0.66 9.23
C SER A 141 9.72 1.11 7.92
N PHE A 142 9.64 0.27 6.88
CA PHE A 142 9.86 0.66 5.48
C PHE A 142 8.73 1.59 4.98
N ALA A 143 7.85 2.04 5.87
CA ALA A 143 6.82 3.04 5.63
C ALA A 143 7.40 4.26 4.91
N GLY A 144 6.76 4.64 3.80
CA GLY A 144 7.18 5.77 2.96
C GLY A 144 8.40 5.53 2.06
N GLN A 145 8.93 4.30 1.96
CA GLN A 145 10.07 3.99 1.07
C GLN A 145 9.72 3.04 -0.10
N GLN A 146 8.46 2.60 -0.15
CA GLN A 146 7.96 1.60 -1.08
C GLN A 146 7.24 2.29 -2.24
N GLU A 147 7.57 1.92 -3.48
CA GLU A 147 6.91 2.49 -4.66
C GLU A 147 5.49 1.96 -4.80
N THR A 148 4.55 2.90 -4.97
CA THR A 148 3.14 2.67 -5.28
C THR A 148 2.85 3.19 -6.69
N PHE A 149 2.21 2.37 -7.51
CA PHE A 149 1.75 2.74 -8.84
C PHE A 149 0.23 2.75 -8.86
N LEU A 150 -0.37 3.89 -9.19
CA LEU A 150 -1.82 4.09 -9.22
C LEU A 150 -2.34 4.13 -10.66
N ASN A 151 -3.61 3.79 -10.86
CA ASN A 151 -4.28 3.80 -12.18
C ASN A 151 -3.48 3.04 -13.26
N VAL A 152 -2.91 1.89 -12.89
CA VAL A 152 -2.24 1.01 -13.85
C VAL A 152 -3.31 0.20 -14.59
N ARG A 153 -3.21 0.10 -15.91
CA ARG A 153 -4.14 -0.64 -16.76
C ARG A 153 -3.43 -1.42 -17.84
N GLY A 154 -3.91 -2.64 -18.08
CA GLY A 154 -3.45 -3.51 -19.16
C GLY A 154 -2.19 -4.30 -18.82
N ASP A 155 -2.12 -5.50 -19.39
CA ASP A 155 -1.13 -6.53 -19.09
C ASP A 155 0.32 -6.02 -19.07
N ALA A 156 0.72 -5.26 -20.09
CA ALA A 156 2.08 -4.75 -20.22
C ALA A 156 2.45 -3.79 -19.07
N ASN A 157 1.56 -2.86 -18.75
CA ASN A 157 1.80 -1.87 -17.71
C ASN A 157 1.76 -2.50 -16.31
N VAL A 158 0.92 -3.51 -16.10
CA VAL A 158 0.88 -4.30 -14.85
C VAL A 158 2.23 -4.97 -14.63
N LEU A 159 2.76 -5.67 -15.63
CA LEU A 159 4.08 -6.31 -15.53
C LEU A 159 5.20 -5.28 -15.33
N GLU A 160 5.17 -4.16 -16.05
CA GLU A 160 6.18 -3.11 -15.90
C GLU A 160 6.18 -2.53 -14.48
N ALA A 161 5.01 -2.18 -13.94
CA ALA A 161 4.86 -1.69 -12.57
C ALA A 161 5.30 -2.73 -11.54
N CYS A 162 4.99 -4.01 -11.74
CA CYS A 162 5.51 -5.09 -10.89
C CYS A 162 7.05 -5.14 -10.88
N LYS A 163 7.71 -5.01 -12.04
CA LYS A 163 9.18 -4.94 -12.10
C LYS A 163 9.73 -3.71 -11.38
N LYS A 164 9.07 -2.55 -11.50
CA LYS A 164 9.46 -1.34 -10.77
C LYS A 164 9.34 -1.54 -9.25
N CYS A 165 8.27 -2.18 -8.78
CA CYS A 165 8.16 -2.56 -7.36
C CYS A 165 9.36 -3.41 -6.91
N TYR A 166 9.78 -4.43 -7.68
CA TYR A 166 10.99 -5.21 -7.35
C TYR A 166 12.26 -4.35 -7.31
N ALA A 167 12.41 -3.39 -8.23
CA ALA A 167 13.54 -2.46 -8.23
C ALA A 167 13.51 -1.51 -7.02
N SER A 168 12.34 -1.15 -6.52
CA SER A 168 12.18 -0.25 -5.36
C SER A 168 12.79 -0.80 -4.07
N LEU A 169 12.96 -2.13 -3.96
CA LEU A 169 13.68 -2.75 -2.84
C LEU A 169 15.13 -2.25 -2.78
N PHE A 170 15.71 -1.78 -3.88
CA PHE A 170 17.09 -1.31 -4.00
C PHE A 170 17.20 0.20 -4.24
N THR A 171 16.30 0.99 -3.66
CA THR A 171 16.52 2.44 -3.52
C THR A 171 17.75 2.71 -2.63
N ASN A 172 18.37 3.88 -2.80
CA ASN A 172 19.56 4.25 -2.02
C ASN A 172 19.28 4.19 -0.51
N ARG A 173 18.09 4.65 -0.10
CA ARG A 173 17.63 4.63 1.29
C ARG A 173 17.44 3.21 1.81
N ALA A 174 16.82 2.32 1.02
CA ALA A 174 16.61 0.94 1.40
C ALA A 174 17.93 0.14 1.50
N ILE A 175 18.88 0.41 0.60
CA ILE A 175 20.22 -0.18 0.65
C ILE A 175 20.96 0.29 1.92
N SER A 176 21.05 1.60 2.16
CA SER A 176 21.71 2.15 3.36
C SER A 176 21.11 1.55 4.63
N TYR A 177 19.79 1.57 4.75
CA TYR A 177 19.09 1.05 5.91
C TYR A 177 19.44 -0.41 6.20
N ARG A 178 19.48 -1.27 5.16
CA ARG A 178 19.85 -2.68 5.33
C ARG A 178 21.31 -2.85 5.78
N VAL A 179 22.24 -2.08 5.22
CA VAL A 179 23.65 -2.13 5.65
C VAL A 179 23.78 -1.67 7.09
N ASP A 180 23.15 -0.55 7.46
CA ASP A 180 23.23 0.04 8.79
C ASP A 180 22.65 -0.89 9.87
N LYS A 181 21.62 -1.68 9.52
CA LYS A 181 21.03 -2.71 10.40
C LYS A 181 21.69 -4.08 10.29
N GLY A 182 22.68 -4.25 9.41
CA GLY A 182 23.39 -5.53 9.21
C GLY A 182 22.54 -6.63 8.54
N PHE A 183 21.51 -6.26 7.78
CA PHE A 183 20.66 -7.23 7.07
C PHE A 183 21.26 -7.63 5.72
N ASP A 184 21.27 -8.93 5.46
CA ASP A 184 21.59 -9.45 4.13
C ASP A 184 20.57 -8.92 3.10
N HIS A 185 21.06 -8.40 1.98
CA HIS A 185 20.24 -7.85 0.91
C HIS A 185 19.30 -8.88 0.26
N PHE A 186 19.57 -10.17 0.43
CA PHE A 186 18.75 -11.26 -0.11
C PHE A 186 17.86 -11.94 0.94
N SER A 187 17.97 -11.55 2.21
CA SER A 187 17.12 -12.08 3.29
C SER A 187 15.69 -11.57 3.25
N ILE A 188 15.45 -10.47 2.52
CA ILE A 188 14.13 -9.84 2.39
C ILE A 188 13.59 -10.14 0.99
N ALA A 189 12.48 -10.85 0.93
CA ALA A 189 11.70 -10.99 -0.30
C ALA A 189 10.62 -9.89 -0.39
N LEU A 190 10.25 -9.55 -1.62
CA LEU A 190 9.19 -8.59 -1.90
C LEU A 190 7.98 -9.27 -2.53
N SER A 191 6.81 -9.05 -1.92
CA SER A 191 5.52 -9.34 -2.51
C SER A 191 4.95 -8.07 -3.14
N ILE A 192 4.13 -8.24 -4.17
CA ILE A 192 3.45 -7.14 -4.84
C ILE A 192 1.95 -7.36 -4.71
N GLY A 193 1.24 -6.41 -4.11
CA GLY A 193 -0.23 -6.37 -4.09
C GLY A 193 -0.75 -5.67 -5.35
N ILE A 194 -1.66 -6.32 -6.06
CA ILE A 194 -2.40 -5.79 -7.20
C ILE A 194 -3.87 -5.73 -6.81
N GLN A 195 -4.35 -4.51 -6.57
CA GLN A 195 -5.66 -4.24 -5.99
C GLN A 195 -6.50 -3.36 -6.90
N LYS A 196 -7.81 -3.61 -7.00
CA LYS A 196 -8.71 -2.70 -7.71
C LYS A 196 -8.63 -1.29 -7.12
N MET A 197 -8.43 -0.29 -7.98
CA MET A 197 -8.49 1.11 -7.57
C MET A 197 -9.91 1.54 -7.17
N VAL A 198 -10.00 2.36 -6.12
CA VAL A 198 -11.20 3.12 -5.75
C VAL A 198 -11.16 4.48 -6.47
N ARG A 199 -12.29 4.95 -6.97
CA ARG A 199 -12.43 6.19 -7.77
C ARG A 199 -12.40 7.47 -6.93
N SER A 200 -11.47 7.53 -5.97
CA SER A 200 -11.24 8.71 -5.13
C SER A 200 -10.70 9.90 -5.90
N ASP A 201 -10.21 9.71 -7.13
CA ASP A 201 -9.95 10.79 -8.08
C ASP A 201 -11.19 11.66 -8.32
N LEU A 202 -12.39 11.09 -8.18
CA LEU A 202 -13.68 11.78 -8.32
C LEU A 202 -14.29 12.22 -6.98
N ALA A 203 -13.67 11.88 -5.86
CA ALA A 203 -14.20 12.12 -4.54
C ALA A 203 -13.07 12.45 -3.55
N THR A 204 -12.90 11.63 -2.52
CA THR A 204 -12.04 11.90 -1.38
C THR A 204 -11.31 10.66 -0.91
N SER A 205 -10.19 10.87 -0.25
CA SER A 205 -9.40 9.83 0.40
C SER A 205 -8.70 10.42 1.62
N GLY A 206 -8.11 9.56 2.43
CA GLY A 206 -7.41 10.02 3.61
C GLY A 206 -6.81 8.90 4.44
N VAL A 207 -6.37 9.28 5.62
CA VAL A 207 -5.82 8.38 6.63
C VAL A 207 -6.66 8.51 7.91
N MET A 208 -6.87 7.41 8.60
CA MET A 208 -7.47 7.40 9.92
C MET A 208 -6.62 6.60 10.90
N PHE A 209 -6.45 7.16 12.08
CA PHE A 209 -5.77 6.54 13.20
C PHE A 209 -6.81 6.17 14.24
N SER A 210 -6.72 4.97 14.78
CA SER A 210 -7.57 4.55 15.89
C SER A 210 -7.13 5.18 17.22
N VAL A 211 -6.25 6.17 17.24
CA VAL A 211 -5.87 6.92 18.44
C VAL A 211 -5.64 8.38 18.06
N ASP A 212 -5.67 9.27 19.04
CA ASP A 212 -5.03 10.57 18.88
C ASP A 212 -3.51 10.37 18.80
N THR A 213 -2.91 10.73 17.66
CA THR A 213 -1.48 10.55 17.40
C THR A 213 -0.61 11.59 18.13
N GLU A 214 -1.19 12.72 18.56
CA GLU A 214 -0.43 13.76 19.29
C GLU A 214 -0.28 13.40 20.78
N SER A 215 -1.38 13.00 21.42
CA SER A 215 -1.39 12.71 22.87
C SER A 215 -1.30 11.23 23.22
N GLY A 216 -1.56 10.33 22.26
CA GLY A 216 -1.75 8.90 22.52
C GLY A 216 -3.11 8.55 23.13
N PHE A 217 -4.07 9.50 23.17
CA PHE A 217 -5.39 9.25 23.74
C PHE A 217 -6.15 8.17 22.95
N ARG A 218 -6.34 7.02 23.60
CA ARG A 218 -6.86 5.80 22.97
C ARG A 218 -8.34 5.82 22.64
N ASP A 219 -9.12 6.71 23.25
CA ASP A 219 -10.58 6.72 23.12
C ASP A 219 -11.08 7.65 22.00
N ALA A 220 -10.17 8.12 21.13
CA ALA A 220 -10.49 8.91 19.95
C ALA A 220 -10.11 8.18 18.65
N VAL A 221 -10.92 8.36 17.61
CA VAL A 221 -10.50 8.12 16.22
C VAL A 221 -10.15 9.46 15.61
N PHE A 222 -8.95 9.58 15.07
CA PHE A 222 -8.50 10.74 14.32
C PHE A 222 -8.59 10.43 12.82
N ILE A 223 -9.38 11.22 12.08
CA ILE A 223 -9.60 11.03 10.64
C ILE A 223 -9.11 12.27 9.92
N THR A 224 -8.37 12.05 8.84
CA THR A 224 -7.95 13.10 7.92
C THR A 224 -8.53 12.85 6.54
N ALA A 225 -8.86 13.91 5.80
CA ALA A 225 -9.45 13.80 4.47
C ALA A 225 -8.94 14.87 3.49
N ILE A 226 -8.69 14.46 2.25
CA ILE A 226 -8.39 15.32 1.10
C ILE A 226 -9.26 14.94 -0.10
N TYR A 227 -9.32 15.82 -1.09
CA TYR A 227 -9.89 15.50 -2.41
C TYR A 227 -8.87 14.73 -3.26
N GLY A 228 -9.37 13.80 -4.09
CA GLY A 228 -8.54 13.02 -5.00
C GLY A 228 -7.91 11.79 -4.34
N LEU A 229 -6.89 11.23 -4.99
CA LEU A 229 -6.15 10.05 -4.53
C LEU A 229 -5.28 10.38 -3.29
N GLY A 230 -5.13 9.38 -2.40
CA GLY A 230 -4.54 9.55 -1.06
C GLY A 230 -3.02 9.74 -1.02
N GLU A 231 -2.33 9.64 -2.15
CA GLU A 231 -0.86 9.75 -2.18
C GLU A 231 -0.39 11.12 -1.65
N ASN A 232 -1.14 12.20 -1.92
CA ASN A 232 -0.78 13.54 -1.46
C ASN A 232 -0.85 13.69 0.07
N ILE A 233 -1.69 12.92 0.77
CA ILE A 233 -1.78 12.99 2.23
C ILE A 233 -0.63 12.21 2.87
N VAL A 234 -0.29 11.04 2.33
CA VAL A 234 0.83 10.21 2.82
C VAL A 234 2.17 10.93 2.64
N GLN A 235 2.31 11.75 1.59
CA GLN A 235 3.50 12.55 1.33
C GLN A 235 3.54 13.89 2.08
N GLY A 236 2.48 14.25 2.82
CA GLY A 236 2.38 15.55 3.52
C GLY A 236 2.33 16.75 2.58
N ALA A 237 1.88 16.57 1.34
CA ALA A 237 1.88 17.62 0.32
C ALA A 237 0.67 18.58 0.43
N VAL A 238 -0.38 18.18 1.16
CA VAL A 238 -1.63 18.92 1.29
C VAL A 238 -2.09 18.92 2.74
N ASN A 239 -2.57 20.06 3.23
CA ASN A 239 -3.17 20.15 4.56
C ASN A 239 -4.61 19.61 4.53
N PRO A 240 -4.90 18.47 5.20
CA PRO A 240 -6.20 17.81 5.13
C PRO A 240 -7.23 18.45 6.06
N ASP A 241 -8.50 18.13 5.83
CA ASP A 241 -9.48 18.27 6.90
C ASP A 241 -9.18 17.27 8.02
N GLU A 242 -9.46 17.65 9.26
CA GLU A 242 -9.24 16.87 10.46
C GLU A 242 -10.55 16.67 11.22
N TYR A 243 -10.84 15.44 11.61
CA TYR A 243 -12.03 15.07 12.38
C TYR A 243 -11.65 14.18 13.56
N TYR A 244 -12.27 14.43 14.71
CA TYR A 244 -12.13 13.58 15.90
C TYR A 244 -13.48 13.00 16.30
N VAL A 245 -13.51 11.70 16.58
CA VAL A 245 -14.71 10.98 17.02
C VAL A 245 -14.41 10.24 18.32
N PHE A 246 -15.27 10.39 19.33
CA PHE A 246 -15.10 9.75 20.63
C PHE A 246 -15.66 8.32 20.62
N LYS A 247 -14.79 7.32 20.74
CA LYS A 247 -15.12 5.90 20.60
C LYS A 247 -16.16 5.38 21.61
N PRO A 248 -16.10 5.70 22.91
CA PRO A 248 -16.99 5.07 23.90
C PRO A 248 -18.48 5.31 23.61
N THR A 249 -18.85 6.54 23.25
CA THR A 249 -20.24 6.85 22.88
C THR A 249 -20.58 6.43 21.46
N LEU A 250 -19.59 6.35 20.55
CA LEU A 250 -19.80 5.82 19.20
C LEU A 250 -20.22 4.35 19.27
N LYS A 251 -19.53 3.54 20.09
CA LYS A 251 -19.85 2.13 20.35
C LYS A 251 -21.23 1.93 21.01
N GLN A 252 -21.80 2.97 21.62
CA GLN A 252 -23.15 2.97 22.17
C GLN A 252 -24.23 3.42 21.15
N GLY A 253 -23.84 3.76 19.92
CA GLY A 253 -24.75 4.19 18.86
C GLY A 253 -25.02 5.69 18.79
N PHE A 254 -24.31 6.51 19.57
CA PHE A 254 -24.40 7.97 19.45
C PHE A 254 -23.59 8.49 18.25
N LYS A 255 -23.68 9.81 17.98
CA LYS A 255 -22.96 10.52 16.91
C LYS A 255 -21.88 11.48 17.45
N PRO A 256 -20.80 10.99 18.10
CA PRO A 256 -19.92 11.84 18.90
C PRO A 256 -18.75 12.43 18.10
N ILE A 257 -19.05 13.27 17.10
CA ILE A 257 -18.01 14.06 16.42
C ILE A 257 -17.64 15.23 17.34
N ILE A 258 -16.45 15.17 17.94
CA ILE A 258 -16.03 16.12 18.98
C ILE A 258 -15.24 17.33 18.42
N LYS A 259 -14.66 17.19 17.22
CA LYS A 259 -13.92 18.26 16.55
C LYS A 259 -13.97 18.08 15.04
N LYS A 260 -14.11 19.20 14.32
CA LYS A 260 -13.87 19.30 12.87
C LYS A 260 -12.99 20.53 12.62
N LYS A 261 -11.91 20.37 11.87
CA LYS A 261 -11.02 21.45 11.48
C LYS A 261 -10.79 21.39 9.98
N LEU A 262 -10.99 22.52 9.33
CA LEU A 262 -10.90 22.64 7.88
C LEU A 262 -9.43 22.78 7.46
N GLY A 263 -9.00 21.94 6.52
CA GLY A 263 -7.71 22.03 5.85
C GLY A 263 -7.77 22.87 4.58
N ASP A 264 -6.61 23.29 4.08
CA ASP A 264 -6.54 24.11 2.87
C ASP A 264 -6.97 23.37 1.60
N LYS A 265 -6.78 22.04 1.56
CA LYS A 265 -7.07 21.15 0.43
C LYS A 265 -6.68 21.75 -0.93
N SER A 266 -5.52 22.41 -1.01
CA SER A 266 -5.14 23.28 -2.13
C SER A 266 -5.01 22.58 -3.49
N MET A 267 -4.73 21.28 -3.49
CA MET A 267 -4.56 20.45 -4.68
C MET A 267 -5.09 19.03 -4.46
N ARG A 268 -5.47 18.37 -5.56
CA ARG A 268 -5.93 16.97 -5.59
C ARG A 268 -5.20 16.19 -6.67
N MET A 269 -4.91 14.93 -6.37
CA MET A 269 -4.38 13.99 -7.36
C MET A 269 -5.53 13.28 -8.07
N VAL A 270 -5.50 13.28 -9.39
CA VAL A 270 -6.52 12.65 -10.26
C VAL A 270 -5.86 11.75 -11.30
N TYR A 271 -6.66 10.96 -12.00
CA TYR A 271 -6.16 10.15 -13.12
C TYR A 271 -5.65 11.05 -14.24
N SER A 272 -4.57 10.60 -14.87
CA SER A 272 -4.08 11.20 -16.12
C SER A 272 -4.35 10.25 -17.27
N GLU A 273 -4.86 10.80 -18.37
CA GLU A 273 -4.95 10.13 -19.68
C GLU A 273 -3.83 10.61 -20.62
N GLU A 274 -3.01 11.57 -20.16
CA GLU A 274 -1.99 12.25 -20.95
C GLU A 274 -0.58 11.95 -20.41
N GLY A 275 0.36 11.65 -21.31
CA GLY A 275 1.77 11.46 -20.99
C GLY A 275 2.11 10.07 -20.42
N THR A 276 3.33 9.94 -19.87
CA THR A 276 3.85 8.68 -19.32
C THR A 276 3.45 8.42 -17.86
N LYS A 277 2.84 9.41 -17.19
CA LYS A 277 2.38 9.30 -15.80
C LYS A 277 0.88 9.00 -15.77
N SER A 278 0.48 8.03 -14.95
CA SER A 278 -0.92 7.59 -14.81
C SER A 278 -1.78 8.48 -13.91
N THR A 279 -1.16 9.42 -13.19
CA THR A 279 -1.82 10.39 -12.30
C THR A 279 -1.22 11.78 -12.46
N LYS A 280 -2.02 12.82 -12.17
CA LYS A 280 -1.59 14.22 -12.18
C LYS A 280 -2.21 14.99 -11.03
N ASN A 281 -1.49 16.01 -10.57
CA ASN A 281 -2.00 16.94 -9.56
C ASN A 281 -2.71 18.12 -10.23
N THR A 282 -3.84 18.52 -9.67
CA THR A 282 -4.65 19.65 -10.14
C THR A 282 -5.07 20.53 -8.97
N PRO A 283 -5.17 21.86 -9.14
CA PRO A 283 -5.72 22.73 -8.11
C PRO A 283 -7.16 22.36 -7.77
N VAL A 284 -7.54 22.53 -6.50
CA VAL A 284 -8.94 22.41 -6.06
C VAL A 284 -9.60 23.78 -6.15
N ALA A 285 -10.85 23.82 -6.63
CA ALA A 285 -11.63 25.06 -6.71
C ALA A 285 -11.81 25.68 -5.33
N LYS A 286 -11.86 27.02 -5.25
CA LYS A 286 -11.90 27.73 -3.97
C LYS A 286 -13.13 27.34 -3.15
N GLU A 287 -14.26 27.15 -3.81
CA GLU A 287 -15.54 26.78 -3.21
C GLU A 287 -15.48 25.40 -2.54
N ASP A 288 -14.74 24.46 -3.12
CA ASP A 288 -14.54 23.12 -2.56
C ASP A 288 -13.56 23.15 -1.39
N ARG A 289 -12.53 24.00 -1.44
CA ARG A 289 -11.55 24.17 -0.34
C ARG A 289 -12.21 24.67 0.94
N GLU A 290 -13.23 25.52 0.81
CA GLU A 290 -14.01 26.08 1.91
C GLU A 290 -15.05 25.09 2.50
N ARG A 291 -15.17 23.88 1.93
CA ARG A 291 -16.08 22.82 2.39
C ARG A 291 -15.30 21.68 3.03
N PHE A 292 -15.97 21.00 3.97
CA PHE A 292 -15.46 19.73 4.47
C PHE A 292 -15.56 18.65 3.40
N ALA A 293 -14.50 17.87 3.24
CA ALA A 293 -14.39 16.76 2.31
C ALA A 293 -15.35 15.61 2.65
N LEU A 294 -15.71 15.47 3.92
CA LEU A 294 -16.61 14.44 4.43
C LEU A 294 -17.87 15.03 5.07
N SER A 295 -18.98 14.32 4.89
CA SER A 295 -20.21 14.49 5.66
C SER A 295 -20.13 13.78 7.01
N ASP A 296 -21.01 14.17 7.93
CA ASP A 296 -21.05 13.61 9.29
C ASP A 296 -21.28 12.08 9.30
N ASP A 297 -22.17 11.58 8.45
CA ASP A 297 -22.43 10.15 8.37
C ASP A 297 -21.23 9.38 7.79
N GLU A 298 -20.44 9.99 6.90
CA GLU A 298 -19.19 9.40 6.40
C GLU A 298 -18.11 9.37 7.49
N ILE A 299 -17.95 10.46 8.25
CA ILE A 299 -17.04 10.54 9.40
C ILE A 299 -17.37 9.42 10.40
N LEU A 300 -18.66 9.24 10.74
CA LEU A 300 -19.11 8.20 11.66
C LEU A 300 -18.93 6.79 11.09
N THR A 301 -19.14 6.59 9.79
CA THR A 301 -18.91 5.31 9.12
C THR A 301 -17.44 4.91 9.18
N LEU A 302 -16.54 5.83 8.83
CA LEU A 302 -15.09 5.61 8.91
C LEU A 302 -14.65 5.34 10.36
N ALA A 303 -15.15 6.12 11.33
CA ALA A 303 -14.83 5.90 12.74
C ALA A 303 -15.29 4.52 13.25
N ASN A 304 -16.46 4.05 12.80
CA ASN A 304 -16.93 2.69 13.12
C ASN A 304 -16.03 1.62 12.51
N TRP A 305 -15.62 1.79 11.25
CA TRP A 305 -14.67 0.86 10.62
C TRP A 305 -13.30 0.87 11.33
N ALA A 306 -12.80 2.02 11.75
CA ALA A 306 -11.56 2.12 12.54
C ALA A 306 -11.66 1.32 13.85
N CYS A 307 -12.79 1.42 14.55
CA CYS A 307 -13.02 0.64 15.78
C CYS A 307 -13.08 -0.86 15.49
N ILE A 308 -13.76 -1.29 14.42
CA ILE A 308 -13.85 -2.71 14.04
C ILE A 308 -12.47 -3.29 13.71
N ILE A 309 -11.63 -2.53 12.99
CA ILE A 309 -10.27 -2.94 12.62
C ILE A 309 -9.37 -2.99 13.85
N GLU A 310 -9.39 -1.98 14.72
CA GLU A 310 -8.64 -1.95 15.97
C GLU A 310 -9.02 -3.10 16.91
N ASP A 311 -10.33 -3.34 17.11
CA ASP A 311 -10.82 -4.40 17.99
C ASP A 311 -10.32 -5.77 17.48
N HIS A 312 -10.36 -6.00 16.15
CA HIS A 312 -9.84 -7.23 15.53
C HIS A 312 -8.35 -7.43 15.78
N TYR A 313 -7.52 -6.43 15.47
CA TYR A 313 -6.07 -6.54 15.60
C TYR A 313 -5.60 -6.55 17.05
N SER A 314 -6.29 -5.83 17.94
CA SER A 314 -6.01 -5.88 19.38
C SER A 314 -6.35 -7.25 19.97
N GLN A 315 -7.50 -7.83 19.58
CA GLN A 315 -7.86 -9.19 19.99
C GLN A 315 -6.83 -10.22 19.50
N LYS A 316 -6.39 -10.09 18.24
CA LYS A 316 -5.40 -11.01 17.66
C LYS A 316 -4.02 -10.88 18.29
N ALA A 317 -3.60 -9.65 18.62
CA ALA A 317 -2.32 -9.38 19.28
C ALA A 317 -2.32 -9.75 20.77
N GLY A 318 -3.50 -9.86 21.41
CA GLY A 318 -3.63 -10.08 22.85
C GLY A 318 -3.32 -8.84 23.70
N HIS A 319 -3.08 -7.69 23.08
CA HIS A 319 -2.88 -6.40 23.73
C HIS A 319 -3.46 -5.28 22.86
N PHE A 320 -3.58 -4.08 23.43
CA PHE A 320 -4.02 -2.91 22.68
C PHE A 320 -3.06 -2.65 21.50
N LYS A 321 -3.60 -2.68 20.28
CA LYS A 321 -2.85 -2.47 19.05
C LYS A 321 -3.55 -1.38 18.22
N PRO A 322 -3.12 -0.12 18.36
CA PRO A 322 -3.69 0.97 17.58
C PRO A 322 -3.36 0.80 16.10
N MET A 323 -4.24 1.28 15.23
CA MET A 323 -4.17 1.04 13.80
C MET A 323 -4.06 2.35 13.03
N ASP A 324 -3.18 2.35 12.03
CA ASP A 324 -3.07 3.36 10.97
C ASP A 324 -3.70 2.78 9.71
N ILE A 325 -4.69 3.48 9.14
CA ILE A 325 -5.57 2.96 8.11
C ILE A 325 -5.76 3.99 6.99
N GLU A 326 -5.37 3.63 5.78
CA GLU A 326 -5.72 4.37 4.56
C GLU A 326 -7.16 4.05 4.12
N TRP A 327 -7.89 5.07 3.67
CA TRP A 327 -9.25 4.91 3.14
C TRP A 327 -9.47 5.75 1.87
N ALA A 328 -10.45 5.34 1.05
CA ALA A 328 -10.81 6.01 -0.19
C ALA A 328 -12.32 5.87 -0.47
N LYS A 329 -12.91 6.90 -1.08
CA LYS A 329 -14.32 6.95 -1.50
C LYS A 329 -14.45 6.89 -3.01
#